data_AF-A0A8E2QFT5-F1
#
_entry.id   AF-A0A8E2QFT5-F1
#
_cell.length_a   1.000
_cell.length_b   1.000
_cell.length_c   1.000
_cell.angle_alpha   90.00
_cell.angle_beta   90.00
_cell.angle_gamma   90.00
#
_symmetry.space_group_name_H-M   'P 1'
#
loop_
_entity.id
_entity.type
_entity.pdbx_description
1 polymer ?
#
loop_
_entity_poly.entity_id
_entity_poly.type
_entity_poly.pdbx_seq_one_letter_code
_entity_poly.pdbx_strand_id
1 'polypeptide(L)'
;MENQHRKISGYRDLRQEEVDLMNRIKAKGAELLQLQAELAGRLGTDLETKQLAARRSMEGREYLGAPYTEHTGASDECHEFRRFQAAEPLRWAAIGKTDIQTGIMALVRAVAQPAGV
;
A
#
# COMPACT_ATOMS: atom_id res chain seq x y z
N MET A 1 4.05 25.79 28.83
CA MET A 1 3.54 25.92 27.46
C MET A 1 2.05 25.66 27.52
N GLU A 2 1.23 26.62 27.11
CA GLU A 2 -0.23 26.58 27.25
C GLU A 2 -0.82 25.34 26.58
N ASN A 3 -1.72 24.65 27.30
CA ASN A 3 -2.43 23.47 26.84
C ASN A 3 -3.23 23.77 25.57
N GLN A 4 -2.64 23.47 24.42
CA GLN A 4 -3.22 23.64 23.09
C GLN A 4 -4.36 22.65 22.80
N HIS A 5 -4.78 21.86 23.79
CA HIS A 5 -5.94 20.96 23.74
C HIS A 5 -7.27 21.64 24.11
N ARG A 6 -7.35 22.98 24.08
CA ARG A 6 -8.61 23.71 24.30
C ARG A 6 -9.59 23.41 23.16
N LYS A 7 -10.46 22.44 23.42
CA LYS A 7 -11.76 22.16 22.79
C LYS A 7 -11.77 22.17 21.27
N ILE A 8 -11.51 21.00 20.68
CA ILE A 8 -12.12 20.69 19.39
C ILE A 8 -13.60 20.45 19.68
N SER A 9 -14.49 21.29 19.15
CA SER A 9 -15.95 21.17 19.30
C SER A 9 -16.41 19.74 19.00
N GLY A 10 -17.23 19.14 19.88
CA GLY A 10 -17.76 17.77 19.74
C GLY A 10 -16.97 16.64 20.41
N TYR A 11 -15.81 16.92 21.04
CA TYR A 11 -15.00 15.92 21.74
C TYR A 11 -14.96 16.15 23.26
N ARG A 12 -14.79 15.05 24.01
CA ARG A 12 -14.48 15.11 25.45
C ARG A 12 -13.08 15.69 25.68
N ASP A 13 -12.85 16.21 26.88
CA ASP A 13 -11.49 16.58 27.29
C ASP A 13 -10.65 15.30 27.45
N LEU A 14 -9.49 15.28 26.79
CA LEU A 14 -8.53 14.17 26.84
C LEU A 14 -7.49 14.44 27.93
N ARG A 15 -7.17 13.40 28.71
CA ARG A 15 -6.05 13.42 29.63
C ARG A 15 -4.73 13.31 28.86
N GLN A 16 -3.64 13.78 29.45
CA GLN A 16 -2.32 13.71 28.82
C GLN A 16 -1.93 12.28 28.42
N GLU A 17 -2.23 11.29 29.27
CA GLU A 17 -1.97 9.88 29.00
C GLU A 17 -2.67 9.38 27.71
N GLU A 18 -3.86 9.90 27.42
CA GLU A 18 -4.66 9.54 26.24
C GLU A 18 -4.09 10.20 24.99
N VAL A 19 -3.64 11.45 25.10
CA VAL A 19 -2.91 12.16 24.04
C VAL A 19 -1.61 11.43 23.70
N ASP A 20 -0.86 11.01 24.71
CA ASP A 20 0.40 10.28 24.53
C ASP A 20 0.17 8.91 23.87
N LEU A 21 -0.91 8.22 24.24
CA LEU A 21 -1.32 6.99 23.57
C LEU A 21 -1.67 7.22 22.10
N MET A 22 -2.45 8.26 21.77
CA MET A 22 -2.77 8.61 20.38
C MET A 22 -1.52 8.92 19.55
N ASN A 23 -0.56 9.65 20.13
CA ASN A 23 0.70 9.98 19.44
C ASN A 23 1.54 8.71 19.16
N ARG A 24 1.62 7.78 20.11
CA ARG A 24 2.28 6.48 19.90
C ARG A 24 1.60 5.65 18.81
N ILE A 25 0.27 5.61 18.79
CA ILE A 25 -0.50 4.94 17.73
C ILE A 25 -0.16 5.55 16.36
N LYS A 26 -0.20 6.89 16.25
CA LYS A 26 0.13 7.59 15.00
C LYS A 26 1.57 7.35 14.55
N ALA A 27 2.52 7.33 15.48
CA ALA A 27 3.92 7.03 15.19
C ALA A 27 4.07 5.62 14.59
N LYS A 28 3.42 4.60 15.17
CA LYS A 28 3.40 3.25 14.59
C LYS A 28 2.69 3.17 13.25
N GLY A 29 1.61 3.94 13.08
CA GLY A 29 0.97 4.09 11.77
C GLY A 29 1.93 4.63 10.70
N ALA A 30 2.75 5.63 11.04
CA ALA A 30 3.75 6.18 10.12
C ALA A 30 4.84 5.16 9.78
N GLU A 31 5.36 4.42 10.77
CA GLU A 31 6.33 3.34 10.54
C GLU A 31 5.77 2.25 9.59
N LEU A 32 4.53 1.82 9.80
CA LEU A 32 3.87 0.83 8.93
C LEU A 32 3.66 1.37 7.51
N LEU A 33 3.30 2.65 7.36
CA LEU A 33 3.16 3.27 6.04
C LEU A 33 4.48 3.43 5.32
N GLN A 34 5.58 3.64 6.04
CA GLN A 34 6.92 3.65 5.46
C GLN A 34 7.30 2.27 4.92
N LEU A 35 7.06 1.21 5.69
CA LEU A 35 7.28 -0.17 5.24
C LEU A 35 6.40 -0.54 4.04
N GLN A 36 5.14 -0.10 4.05
CA GLN A 36 4.23 -0.27 2.92
C GLN A 36 4.75 0.44 1.66
N ALA A 37 5.31 1.65 1.79
CA ALA A 37 5.88 2.38 0.67
C ALA A 37 7.12 1.69 0.09
N GLU A 38 7.99 1.15 0.95
CA GLU A 38 9.14 0.35 0.54
C GLU A 38 8.70 -0.90 -0.25
N LEU A 39 7.72 -1.64 0.27
CA LEU A 39 7.14 -2.80 -0.42
C LEU A 39 6.54 -2.41 -1.78
N ALA A 40 5.76 -1.34 -1.83
CA ALA A 40 5.14 -0.87 -3.07
C ALA A 40 6.20 -0.47 -4.12
N GLY A 41 7.27 0.22 -3.70
CA GLY A 41 8.39 0.56 -4.58
C GLY A 41 9.08 -0.68 -5.14
N ARG A 42 9.40 -1.65 -4.28
CA ARG A 42 9.97 -2.94 -4.69
C ARG A 42 9.09 -3.67 -5.69
N LEU A 43 7.78 -3.76 -5.43
CA LEU A 43 6.83 -4.41 -6.32
C LEU A 43 6.71 -3.70 -7.68
N GLY A 44 6.84 -2.37 -7.70
CA GLY A 44 6.93 -1.58 -8.93
C GLY A 44 8.16 -1.95 -9.78
N THR A 45 9.35 -1.97 -9.17
CA THR A 45 10.58 -2.42 -9.85
C THR A 45 10.47 -3.85 -10.36
N ASP A 46 9.87 -4.73 -9.55
CA ASP A 46 9.63 -6.13 -9.93
C ASP A 46 8.70 -6.24 -11.16
N LEU A 47 7.64 -5.42 -11.24
CA LEU A 47 6.74 -5.38 -12.39
C LEU A 47 7.49 -4.95 -13.66
N GLU A 48 8.21 -3.83 -13.60
CA GLU A 48 8.97 -3.29 -14.72
C GLU A 48 10.01 -4.29 -15.23
N THR A 49 10.77 -4.88 -14.31
CA THR A 49 11.83 -5.85 -14.63
C THR A 49 11.26 -7.11 -15.28
N LYS A 50 10.18 -7.66 -14.73
CA LYS A 50 9.53 -8.87 -15.28
C LYS A 50 8.91 -8.59 -16.64
N GLN A 51 8.27 -7.44 -16.81
CA GLN A 51 7.70 -7.04 -18.09
C GLN A 51 8.78 -6.87 -19.17
N LEU A 52 9.88 -6.21 -18.83
CA LEU A 52 11.00 -6.03 -19.75
C LEU A 52 11.63 -7.37 -20.14
N ALA A 53 11.82 -8.28 -19.19
CA ALA A 53 12.33 -9.62 -19.46
C ALA A 53 11.38 -10.40 -20.41
N ALA A 54 10.08 -10.37 -20.14
CA ALA A 54 9.08 -11.00 -21.00
C ALA A 54 9.08 -10.42 -22.42
N ARG A 55 9.11 -9.09 -22.56
CA ARG A 55 9.17 -8.42 -23.87
C ARG A 55 10.43 -8.78 -24.65
N ARG A 56 11.60 -8.72 -24.01
CA ARG A 56 12.88 -9.10 -24.62
C ARG A 56 12.87 -10.54 -25.11
N SER A 57 12.24 -11.45 -24.35
CA SER A 57 12.14 -12.85 -24.77
C SER A 57 11.34 -13.05 -26.06
N MET A 58 10.43 -12.11 -26.38
CA MET A 58 9.53 -12.15 -27.55
C MET A 58 10.00 -11.27 -28.72
N GLU A 59 11.09 -10.53 -28.57
CA GLU A 59 11.61 -9.66 -29.61
C GLU A 59 11.91 -10.45 -30.90
N GLY A 60 11.33 -9.99 -32.02
CA GLY A 60 11.47 -10.66 -33.32
C GLY A 60 10.73 -12.00 -33.45
N ARG A 61 9.95 -12.44 -32.46
CA ARG A 61 9.16 -13.68 -32.55
C ARG A 61 7.77 -13.40 -33.10
N GLU A 62 7.38 -14.15 -34.12
CA GLU A 62 6.06 -14.07 -34.73
C GLU A 62 5.56 -15.45 -35.17
N TYR A 63 4.25 -15.56 -35.33
CA TYR A 63 3.58 -16.73 -35.90
C TYR A 63 2.54 -16.26 -36.93
N LEU A 64 2.68 -16.72 -38.17
CA LEU A 64 1.83 -16.29 -39.29
C LEU A 64 1.75 -14.76 -39.46
N GLY A 65 2.86 -14.06 -39.23
CA GLY A 65 2.94 -12.59 -39.29
C GLY A 65 2.29 -11.86 -38.10
N ALA A 66 1.81 -12.58 -37.09
CA ALA A 66 1.35 -11.99 -35.84
C ALA A 66 2.50 -12.03 -34.79
N PRO A 67 2.95 -10.89 -34.25
CA PRO A 67 4.02 -10.87 -33.25
C PRO A 67 3.56 -11.47 -31.92
N TYR A 68 4.43 -12.24 -31.28
CA TYR A 68 4.24 -12.62 -29.88
C TYR A 68 4.51 -11.42 -28.97
N THR A 69 3.77 -11.34 -27.88
CA THR A 69 3.90 -10.30 -26.85
C THR A 69 4.23 -10.93 -25.51
N GLU A 70 4.52 -10.10 -24.51
CA GLU A 70 4.68 -10.55 -23.12
C GLU A 70 3.46 -11.32 -22.58
N HIS A 71 2.29 -11.18 -23.23
CA HIS A 71 1.04 -11.85 -22.85
C HIS A 71 0.72 -13.09 -23.68
N THR A 72 1.31 -13.26 -24.86
CA THR A 72 1.02 -14.39 -25.76
C THR A 72 2.19 -15.34 -25.93
N GLY A 73 3.40 -14.93 -25.55
CA GLY A 73 4.60 -15.75 -25.57
C GLY A 73 4.55 -16.98 -24.66
N ALA A 74 5.33 -18.01 -25.01
CA ALA A 74 5.45 -19.26 -24.25
C ALA A 74 6.81 -19.41 -23.52
N SER A 75 7.58 -18.33 -23.41
CA SER A 75 8.82 -18.35 -22.63
C SER A 75 8.55 -18.34 -21.13
N ASP A 76 9.52 -18.80 -20.35
CA ASP A 76 9.46 -18.77 -18.88
C ASP A 76 9.28 -17.34 -18.36
N GLU A 77 9.89 -16.34 -19.01
CA GLU A 77 9.74 -14.93 -18.64
C GLU A 77 8.29 -14.44 -18.85
N CYS A 78 7.63 -14.85 -19.95
CA CYS A 78 6.22 -14.53 -20.19
C CYS A 78 5.30 -15.23 -19.18
N HIS A 79 5.62 -16.47 -18.80
CA HIS A 79 4.88 -17.19 -17.76
C HIS A 79 5.03 -16.51 -16.39
N GLU A 80 6.26 -16.14 -15.99
CA GLU A 80 6.50 -15.46 -14.72
C GLU A 80 5.85 -14.07 -14.68
N PHE A 81 5.92 -13.30 -15.78
CA PHE A 81 5.24 -12.00 -15.85
C PHE A 81 3.73 -12.14 -15.68
N ARG A 82 3.09 -13.08 -16.39
CA ARG A 82 1.65 -13.32 -16.25
C ARG A 82 1.28 -13.84 -14.85
N ARG A 83 2.09 -14.71 -14.24
CA ARG A 83 1.90 -15.16 -12.86
C ARG A 83 1.95 -13.98 -11.88
N PHE A 84 2.94 -13.09 -12.03
CA PHE A 84 3.08 -11.90 -11.21
C PHE A 84 1.89 -10.96 -11.36
N GLN A 85 1.42 -10.72 -12.59
CA GLN A 85 0.21 -9.92 -12.83
C GLN A 85 -1.04 -10.55 -12.22
N ALA A 86 -1.22 -11.86 -12.40
CA ALA A 86 -2.38 -12.59 -11.86
C ALA A 86 -2.42 -12.60 -10.33
N ALA A 87 -1.26 -12.52 -9.66
CA ALA A 87 -1.19 -12.37 -8.20
C ALA A 87 -1.56 -10.96 -7.71
N GLU A 88 -1.66 -9.96 -8.60
CA GLU A 88 -2.04 -8.57 -8.31
C GLU A 88 -1.31 -7.93 -7.10
N PRO A 89 0.02 -8.06 -6.96
CA PRO A 89 0.70 -7.69 -5.72
C PRO A 89 0.63 -6.18 -5.42
N LEU A 90 0.61 -5.33 -6.44
CA LEU A 90 0.41 -3.88 -6.28
C LEU A 90 -0.98 -3.54 -5.72
N ARG A 91 -2.01 -4.28 -6.12
CA ARG A 91 -3.37 -4.12 -5.57
C ARG A 91 -3.40 -4.50 -4.10
N TRP A 92 -2.76 -5.61 -3.74
CA TRP A 92 -2.65 -6.03 -2.35
C TRP A 92 -1.88 -5.03 -1.48
N ALA A 93 -0.79 -4.47 -2.00
CA ALA A 93 -0.06 -3.41 -1.30
C ALA A 93 -0.89 -2.13 -1.11
N ALA A 94 -1.74 -1.78 -2.08
CA ALA A 94 -2.65 -0.65 -1.99
C ALA A 94 -3.76 -0.88 -0.95
N ILE A 95 -4.34 -2.08 -0.91
CA ILE A 95 -5.31 -2.48 0.12
C ILE A 95 -4.68 -2.39 1.51
N GLY A 96 -3.48 -2.95 1.69
CA GLY A 96 -2.76 -2.88 2.95
C GLY A 96 -2.54 -1.44 3.44
N LYS A 97 -2.25 -0.50 2.52
CA LYS A 97 -2.15 0.93 2.85
C LYS A 97 -3.45 1.49 3.42
N THR A 98 -4.56 1.24 2.73
CA THR A 98 -5.89 1.70 3.14
C THR A 98 -6.29 1.08 4.49
N ASP A 99 -6.03 -0.20 4.69
CA ASP A 99 -6.35 -0.91 5.93
C ASP A 99 -5.52 -0.41 7.10
N ILE A 100 -4.22 -0.14 6.91
CA ILE A 100 -3.36 0.49 7.92
C ILE A 100 -3.94 1.86 8.30
N GLN A 101 -4.24 2.72 7.32
CA GLN A 101 -4.78 4.05 7.59
C GLN A 101 -6.11 3.98 8.34
N THR A 102 -7.00 3.08 7.91
CA THR A 102 -8.31 2.87 8.52
C THR A 102 -8.18 2.36 9.95
N GLY A 103 -7.32 1.36 10.18
CA GLY A 103 -7.06 0.79 11.49
C GLY A 103 -6.48 1.82 12.47
N ILE A 104 -5.49 2.61 12.03
CA ILE A 104 -4.91 3.69 12.84
C ILE A 104 -5.97 4.74 13.18
N MET A 105 -6.82 5.12 12.23
CA MET A 105 -7.92 6.06 12.48
C MET A 105 -8.96 5.49 13.45
N ALA A 106 -9.30 4.20 13.34
CA ALA A 106 -10.20 3.52 14.26
C ALA A 106 -9.65 3.49 15.69
N LEU A 107 -8.35 3.19 15.86
CA LEU A 107 -7.68 3.21 17.17
C LEU A 107 -7.65 4.61 17.77
N VAL A 108 -7.32 5.63 16.99
CA VAL A 108 -7.36 7.04 17.43
C VAL A 108 -8.78 7.44 17.84
N ARG A 109 -9.79 7.03 17.07
CA ARG A 109 -11.21 7.30 17.40
C ARG A 109 -11.65 6.59 18.68
N ALA A 110 -11.16 5.39 18.95
CA ALA A 110 -11.44 4.65 20.19
C ALA A 110 -10.89 5.38 21.44
N VAL A 111 -9.74 6.03 21.33
CA VAL A 111 -9.21 6.90 22.40
C VAL A 111 -9.99 8.20 22.49
N ALA A 112 -10.26 8.84 21.36
CA ALA A 112 -10.90 10.15 21.29
C ALA A 112 -12.37 10.15 21.76
N GLN A 113 -13.08 9.03 21.61
CA GLN A 113 -14.48 8.86 22.01
C GLN A 113 -15.36 10.07 21.63
N PRO A 114 -15.46 10.43 20.33
CA PRO A 114 -16.32 11.52 19.91
C PRO A 114 -17.76 11.25 20.37
N ALA A 115 -18.38 12.23 21.03
CA ALA A 115 -19.82 12.21 21.20
C ALA A 115 -20.44 12.52 19.83
N GLY A 116 -21.43 11.73 19.40
CA GLY A 116 -22.12 11.97 18.14
C GLY A 116 -22.68 13.40 18.13
N VAL A 117 -22.42 14.13 17.05
CA VAL A 117 -23.26 15.26 16.64
C VAL A 117 -24.47 14.68 15.92
#